data_AF-A0A3C0TFW5-F1
#
_entry.id   AF-A0A3C0TFW5-F1
#
_cell.length_a   1.000
_cell.length_b   1.000
_cell.length_c   1.000
_cell.angle_alpha   90.00
_cell.angle_beta   90.00
_cell.angle_gamma   90.00
#
_symmetry.space_group_name_H-M   'P 1'
#
loop_
_entity.id
_entity.type
_entity.pdbx_description
1 polymer ?
#
loop_
_entity_poly.entity_id
_entity_poly.type
_entity_poly.pdbx_seq_one_letter_code
_entity_poly.pdbx_strand_id
1 'polypeptide(L)'
;GEIFINTKNYLFGFIIGAPAFIFAQIMVPYIQMVGEQTRLITAVAAMTIADVVFDLLNVLVFKGGMFGMGLASSLSYYIAVAIGITYFFSKKNIFKFGFKYWSLKTCKEVIKNGIPTVINQVSLVLLVFLFNRILLHVGGDLAVAAYSVITTVSNICYSFGSGVAAVSLTLSSVLYGDEDRSSLHMLVRIMTRYAVVINIVVTLVVILIAPLIVKMFLEEESATGMAVLGLRLFSLSLVPCSLNTVFKNFYQGTSRIGFTEVISLLQNFALTAIAGSVLSLVFGTTGVWLGFVCGETLTFLIVCIVVYMKDHRLQPLAEVFAYLKDEVGVEDENCFETKVVSLEEVVQASEQVRDFCLKHGEDQRTAMCVALCVEEMAVNTIKFGFSADKKKDHSIEIRYMHKNGKRTLRLRDDCMHFDPVTYTTDKIEESPEKHIGIRMMMNMVKDAKYISTLGLNNLTMVF
;
A
#
# COMPACT_ATOMS: atom_id res chain seq x y z
N GLY A 1 -19.26 -12.93 34.93
CA GLY A 1 -19.96 -13.98 34.14
C GLY A 1 -18.96 -14.79 33.35
N GLU A 2 -19.33 -16.00 32.96
CA GLU A 2 -18.50 -16.95 32.22
C GLU A 2 -17.90 -16.37 30.92
N ILE A 3 -18.67 -15.57 30.19
CA ILE A 3 -18.21 -14.85 28.99
C ILE A 3 -16.98 -13.99 29.28
N PHE A 4 -16.96 -13.28 30.40
CA PHE A 4 -15.82 -12.44 30.79
C PHE A 4 -14.55 -13.26 31.03
N ILE A 5 -14.67 -14.44 31.65
CA ILE A 5 -13.53 -15.33 31.91
C ILE A 5 -13.00 -15.89 30.59
N ASN A 6 -13.90 -16.32 29.69
CA ASN A 6 -13.54 -16.82 28.37
C ASN A 6 -12.82 -15.76 27.52
N THR A 7 -13.35 -14.53 27.48
CA THR A 7 -12.71 -13.40 26.79
C THR A 7 -11.34 -13.07 27.40
N LYS A 8 -11.25 -13.01 28.74
CA LYS A 8 -9.98 -12.76 29.45
C LYS A 8 -8.92 -13.80 29.07
N ASN A 9 -9.27 -15.09 29.14
CA ASN A 9 -8.35 -16.18 28.84
C ASN A 9 -7.89 -16.16 27.37
N TYR A 10 -8.81 -15.89 26.44
CA TYR A 10 -8.47 -15.73 25.03
C TYR A 10 -7.47 -14.59 24.80
N LEU A 11 -7.73 -13.41 25.38
CA LEU A 11 -6.85 -12.25 25.24
C LEU A 11 -5.46 -12.51 25.87
N PHE A 12 -5.38 -13.26 26.97
CA PHE A 12 -4.09 -13.68 27.53
C PHE A 12 -3.33 -14.65 26.63
N GLY A 13 -4.02 -15.56 25.95
CA GLY A 13 -3.40 -16.41 24.94
C GLY A 13 -2.86 -15.57 23.78
N PHE A 14 -3.66 -14.61 23.30
CA PHE A 14 -3.34 -13.77 22.14
C PHE A 14 -2.22 -12.75 22.39
N ILE A 15 -2.12 -12.18 23.59
CA ILE A 15 -1.12 -11.14 23.90
C ILE A 15 0.31 -11.68 23.82
N ILE A 16 0.51 -12.99 23.97
CA ILE A 16 1.81 -13.65 23.79
C ILE A 16 2.33 -13.43 22.36
N GLY A 17 1.43 -13.39 21.37
CA GLY A 17 1.76 -13.11 19.97
C GLY A 17 1.99 -11.64 19.64
N ALA A 18 1.77 -10.70 20.58
CA ALA A 18 1.87 -9.27 20.29
C ALA A 18 3.21 -8.83 19.66
N PRO A 19 4.39 -9.32 20.10
CA PRO A 19 5.66 -8.98 19.45
C PRO A 19 5.72 -9.44 17.99
N ALA A 20 5.25 -10.67 17.71
CA ALA A 20 5.23 -11.22 16.36
C ALA A 20 4.24 -10.45 15.47
N PHE A 21 3.06 -10.12 16.02
CA PHE A 21 2.06 -9.31 15.32
C PHE A 21 2.62 -7.93 14.94
N ILE A 22 3.24 -7.22 15.88
CA ILE A 22 3.85 -5.90 15.63
C ILE A 22 4.95 -6.01 14.57
N PHE A 23 5.80 -7.04 14.67
CA PHE A 23 6.86 -7.25 13.70
C PHE A 23 6.30 -7.56 12.30
N ALA A 24 5.24 -8.36 12.20
CA ALA A 24 4.55 -8.66 10.95
C ALA A 24 3.97 -7.39 10.29
N GLN A 25 3.40 -6.46 11.07
CA GLN A 25 2.89 -5.18 10.55
C GLN A 25 3.98 -4.31 9.89
N ILE A 26 5.24 -4.43 10.32
CA ILE A 26 6.37 -3.73 9.71
C ILE A 26 6.92 -4.53 8.52
N MET A 27 7.01 -5.85 8.66
CA MET A 27 7.62 -6.75 7.69
C MET A 27 6.81 -6.90 6.40
N VAL A 28 5.48 -6.92 6.48
CA VAL A 28 4.61 -7.12 5.31
C VAL A 28 4.75 -5.99 4.28
N PRO A 29 4.58 -4.70 4.62
CA PRO A 29 4.79 -3.60 3.68
C PRO A 29 6.22 -3.58 3.14
N TYR A 30 7.19 -3.98 3.94
CA TYR A 30 8.59 -4.00 3.56
C TYR A 30 8.88 -5.06 2.48
N ILE A 31 8.46 -6.32 2.68
CA ILE A 31 8.62 -7.39 1.68
C ILE A 31 7.83 -7.04 0.41
N GLN A 32 6.66 -6.43 0.56
CA GLN A 32 5.85 -5.95 -0.56
C GLN A 32 6.58 -4.87 -1.36
N MET A 33 7.23 -3.92 -0.70
CA MET A 33 8.03 -2.86 -1.33
C MET A 33 9.18 -3.45 -2.14
N VAL A 34 9.92 -4.42 -1.61
CA VAL A 34 11.02 -5.06 -2.35
C VAL A 34 10.52 -6.01 -3.47
N GLY A 35 9.21 -6.29 -3.54
CA GLY A 35 8.64 -7.11 -4.60
C GLY A 35 8.82 -8.62 -4.43
N GLU A 36 9.20 -9.10 -3.25
CA GLU A 36 9.32 -10.54 -2.93
C GLU A 36 7.95 -11.16 -2.60
N GLN A 37 6.99 -11.03 -3.53
CA GLN A 37 5.60 -11.42 -3.33
C GLN A 37 5.44 -12.90 -2.96
N THR A 38 6.22 -13.80 -3.57
CA THR A 38 6.17 -15.25 -3.28
C THR A 38 6.45 -15.54 -1.81
N ARG A 39 7.41 -14.84 -1.20
CA ARG A 39 7.73 -15.01 0.21
C ARG A 39 6.63 -14.47 1.11
N LEU A 40 6.07 -13.32 0.76
CA LEU A 40 4.94 -12.74 1.48
C LEU A 40 3.73 -13.69 1.47
N ILE A 41 3.36 -14.21 0.30
CA ILE A 41 2.26 -15.16 0.14
C ILE A 41 2.55 -16.44 0.92
N THR A 42 3.78 -16.95 0.88
CA THR A 42 4.18 -18.15 1.63
C THR A 42 4.08 -17.94 3.15
N ALA A 43 4.51 -16.77 3.66
CA ALA A 43 4.42 -16.45 5.08
C ALA A 43 2.96 -16.36 5.55
N VAL A 44 2.09 -15.68 4.78
CA VAL A 44 0.66 -15.56 5.09
C VAL A 44 -0.04 -16.92 5.01
N ALA A 45 0.22 -17.70 3.96
CA ALA A 45 -0.36 -19.03 3.80
C ALA A 45 0.07 -19.99 4.93
N ALA A 46 1.35 -20.00 5.28
CA ALA A 46 1.87 -20.81 6.38
C ALA A 46 1.26 -20.39 7.73
N MET A 47 1.10 -19.09 7.97
CA MET A 47 0.40 -18.57 9.16
C MET A 47 -1.05 -19.06 9.19
N THR A 48 -1.82 -18.89 8.11
CA THR A 48 -3.22 -19.33 8.08
C THR A 48 -3.36 -20.84 8.26
N ILE A 49 -2.51 -21.64 7.62
CA ILE A 49 -2.53 -23.11 7.79
C ILE A 49 -2.17 -23.49 9.22
N ALA A 50 -1.13 -22.87 9.79
CA ALA A 50 -0.71 -23.14 11.15
C ALA A 50 -1.78 -22.74 12.17
N ASP A 51 -2.47 -21.62 11.96
CA ASP A 51 -3.57 -21.15 12.81
C ASP A 51 -4.67 -22.21 12.89
N VAL A 52 -5.17 -22.67 11.74
CA VAL A 52 -6.20 -23.72 11.66
C VAL A 52 -5.72 -25.03 12.30
N VAL A 53 -4.47 -25.44 12.03
CA VAL A 53 -3.92 -26.69 12.59
C VAL A 53 -3.78 -26.58 14.11
N PHE A 54 -3.28 -25.46 14.63
CA PHE A 54 -3.10 -25.25 16.06
C PHE A 54 -4.43 -25.13 16.80
N ASP A 55 -5.44 -24.50 16.19
CA ASP A 55 -6.80 -24.49 16.71
C ASP A 55 -7.37 -25.91 16.81
N LEU A 56 -7.27 -26.70 15.74
CA LEU A 56 -7.72 -28.10 15.75
C LEU A 56 -6.98 -28.95 16.77
N LEU A 57 -5.66 -28.78 16.91
CA LEU A 57 -4.87 -29.47 17.93
C LEU A 57 -5.27 -29.03 19.35
N ASN A 58 -5.52 -27.74 19.56
CA ASN A 58 -5.98 -27.23 20.84
C ASN A 58 -7.34 -27.82 21.23
N VAL A 59 -8.27 -27.91 20.28
CA VAL A 59 -9.62 -28.45 20.51
C VAL A 59 -9.61 -29.97 20.70
N LEU A 60 -8.92 -30.71 19.83
CA LEU A 60 -8.98 -32.18 19.79
C LEU A 60 -8.01 -32.87 20.74
N VAL A 61 -6.81 -32.32 20.92
CA VAL A 61 -5.71 -32.97 21.64
C VAL A 61 -5.47 -32.33 23.00
N PHE A 62 -5.13 -31.04 23.02
CA PHE A 62 -4.68 -30.37 24.25
C PHE A 62 -5.82 -29.95 25.18
N LYS A 63 -7.02 -29.74 24.63
CA LYS A 63 -8.21 -29.23 25.35
C LYS A 63 -7.90 -27.98 26.17
N GLY A 64 -7.05 -27.09 25.64
CA GLY A 64 -6.55 -25.88 26.33
C GLY A 64 -7.58 -24.76 26.49
N GLY A 65 -8.83 -25.01 26.12
CA GLY A 65 -9.93 -24.04 26.19
C GLY A 65 -9.65 -22.76 25.41
N MET A 66 -10.25 -21.66 25.85
CA MET A 66 -10.13 -20.35 25.20
C MET A 66 -8.71 -19.76 25.25
N PHE A 67 -7.94 -20.08 26.28
CA PHE A 67 -6.53 -19.67 26.33
C PHE A 67 -5.73 -20.30 25.19
N GLY A 68 -5.93 -21.60 24.96
CA GLY A 68 -5.27 -22.32 23.88
C GLY A 68 -5.68 -21.81 22.49
N MET A 69 -6.94 -21.36 22.30
CA MET A 69 -7.38 -20.72 21.06
C MET A 69 -6.62 -19.42 20.80
N GLY A 70 -6.46 -18.56 21.81
CA GLY A 70 -5.65 -17.34 21.67
C GLY A 70 -4.16 -17.62 21.43
N LEU A 71 -3.64 -18.71 22.02
CA LEU A 71 -2.25 -19.13 21.87
C LEU A 71 -1.96 -19.68 20.47
N ALA A 72 -2.91 -20.43 19.88
CA ALA A 72 -2.81 -20.93 18.52
C ALA A 72 -2.57 -19.80 17.52
N SER A 73 -3.38 -18.73 17.59
CA SER A 73 -3.17 -17.54 16.77
C SER A 73 -1.87 -16.80 17.07
N SER A 74 -1.42 -16.79 18.32
CA SER A 74 -0.12 -16.21 18.63
C SER A 74 1.03 -16.95 17.95
N LEU A 75 1.01 -18.29 18.01
CA LEU A 75 2.04 -19.14 17.41
C LEU A 75 2.04 -19.07 15.89
N SER A 76 0.86 -18.94 15.26
CA SER A 76 0.76 -18.78 13.81
C SER A 76 1.43 -17.49 13.32
N TYR A 77 1.30 -16.38 14.05
CA TYR A 77 2.04 -15.14 13.75
C TYR A 77 3.56 -15.30 13.84
N TYR A 78 4.06 -16.07 14.82
CA TYR A 78 5.49 -16.36 14.92
C TYR A 78 6.03 -17.12 13.71
N ILE A 79 5.24 -18.03 13.13
CA ILE A 79 5.61 -18.75 11.90
C ILE A 79 5.72 -17.79 10.71
N ALA A 80 4.75 -16.88 10.53
CA ALA A 80 4.83 -15.85 9.50
C ALA A 80 6.10 -15.01 9.64
N VAL A 81 6.40 -14.55 10.86
CA VAL A 81 7.60 -13.76 11.14
C VAL A 81 8.87 -14.55 10.88
N ALA A 82 8.94 -15.81 11.30
CA ALA A 82 10.11 -16.66 11.06
C ALA A 82 10.40 -16.81 9.55
N ILE A 83 9.36 -17.02 8.73
CA ILE A 83 9.50 -17.12 7.27
C ILE A 83 9.94 -15.79 6.67
N GLY A 84 9.31 -14.67 7.04
CA GLY A 84 9.67 -13.37 6.46
C GLY A 84 11.04 -12.87 6.89
N ILE A 85 11.50 -13.19 8.11
CA ILE A 85 12.85 -12.87 8.60
C ILE A 85 13.95 -13.48 7.71
N THR A 86 13.70 -14.63 7.08
CA THR A 86 14.67 -15.25 6.15
C THR A 86 15.09 -14.30 5.01
N TYR A 87 14.27 -13.30 4.66
CA TYR A 87 14.61 -12.30 3.66
C TYR A 87 15.78 -11.44 4.12
N PHE A 88 15.80 -11.07 5.40
CA PHE A 88 16.82 -10.17 5.91
C PHE A 88 18.22 -10.81 5.97
N PHE A 89 18.27 -12.14 5.97
CA PHE A 89 19.50 -12.93 5.86
C PHE A 89 19.90 -13.25 4.41
N SER A 90 19.08 -12.87 3.43
CA SER A 90 19.41 -13.02 2.00
C SER A 90 20.46 -12.01 1.57
N LYS A 91 21.36 -12.42 0.67
CA LYS A 91 22.32 -11.51 0.01
C LYS A 91 21.66 -10.42 -0.85
N LYS A 92 20.36 -10.56 -1.15
CA LYS A 92 19.56 -9.61 -1.94
C LYS A 92 18.91 -8.49 -1.11
N ASN A 93 19.21 -8.42 0.20
CA ASN A 93 18.50 -7.53 1.10
C ASN A 93 18.97 -6.07 0.98
N ILE A 94 18.04 -5.18 0.61
CA ILE A 94 18.28 -3.73 0.46
C ILE A 94 18.48 -3.04 1.83
N PHE A 95 17.92 -3.56 2.93
CA PHE A 95 18.04 -2.92 4.26
C PHE A 95 18.64 -3.85 5.31
N LYS A 96 19.81 -3.49 5.82
CA LYS A 96 20.53 -4.24 6.86
C LYS A 96 20.03 -3.84 8.25
N PHE A 97 19.76 -4.82 9.11
CA PHE A 97 19.51 -4.55 10.53
C PHE A 97 20.77 -3.97 11.18
N GLY A 98 20.62 -2.81 11.82
CA GLY A 98 21.72 -2.18 12.54
C GLY A 98 21.19 -1.30 13.67
N PHE A 99 21.75 -1.47 14.86
CA PHE A 99 21.43 -0.64 16.03
C PHE A 99 22.06 0.76 15.96
N LYS A 100 22.85 1.04 14.93
CA LYS A 100 23.63 2.28 14.75
C LYS A 100 22.77 3.56 14.73
N TYR A 101 21.50 3.44 14.36
CA TYR A 101 20.56 4.57 14.28
C TYR A 101 19.59 4.66 15.47
N TRP A 102 19.79 3.84 16.51
CA TRP A 102 18.97 3.92 17.72
C TRP A 102 19.29 5.21 18.47
N SER A 103 18.30 6.09 18.62
CA SER A 103 18.41 7.29 19.46
C SER A 103 17.06 7.61 20.09
N LEU A 104 17.08 8.15 21.32
CA LEU A 104 15.86 8.62 21.99
C LEU A 104 15.11 9.68 21.16
N LYS A 105 15.84 10.49 20.37
CA LYS A 105 15.25 11.47 19.46
C LYS A 105 14.43 10.78 18.37
N THR A 106 15.02 9.78 17.70
CA THR A 106 14.35 8.98 16.67
C THR A 106 13.14 8.25 17.24
N CYS A 107 13.23 7.67 18.45
CA CYS A 107 12.08 7.04 19.09
C CYS A 107 10.92 8.02 19.34
N LYS A 108 11.21 9.23 19.83
CA LYS A 108 10.21 10.28 20.03
C LYS A 108 9.56 10.71 18.72
N GLU A 109 10.35 10.84 17.65
CA GLU A 109 9.84 11.17 16.32
C GLU A 109 8.92 10.08 15.78
N VAL A 110 9.30 8.80 15.89
CA VAL A 110 8.44 7.67 15.48
C VAL A 110 7.12 7.64 16.26
N ILE A 111 7.17 7.82 17.59
CA ILE A 111 5.96 7.87 18.42
C ILE A 111 5.07 9.05 17.98
N LYS A 112 5.64 10.25 17.81
CA LYS A 112 4.90 11.44 17.37
C LYS A 112 4.22 11.21 16.02
N ASN A 113 4.92 10.57 15.09
CA ASN A 113 4.38 10.25 13.76
C ASN A 113 3.32 9.14 13.80
N GLY A 114 3.31 8.29 14.84
CA GLY A 114 2.31 7.24 15.04
C GLY A 114 1.02 7.71 15.74
N ILE A 115 1.01 8.87 16.40
CA ILE A 115 -0.17 9.43 17.09
C ILE A 115 -1.41 9.46 16.18
N PRO A 116 -1.34 9.95 14.92
CA PRO A 116 -2.52 9.99 14.06
C PRO A 116 -3.08 8.60 13.75
N THR A 117 -2.20 7.61 13.54
CA THR A 117 -2.60 6.20 13.37
C THR A 117 -3.32 5.66 14.60
N VAL A 118 -2.85 5.97 15.81
CA VAL A 118 -3.53 5.59 17.06
C VAL A 118 -4.90 6.26 17.16
N ILE A 119 -5.03 7.54 16.82
CA ILE A 119 -6.31 8.26 16.81
C ILE A 119 -7.29 7.58 15.85
N ASN A 120 -6.84 7.18 14.66
CA ASN A 120 -7.67 6.45 13.69
C ASN A 120 -8.14 5.09 14.24
N GLN A 121 -7.27 4.34 14.91
CA GLN A 121 -7.65 3.05 15.49
C GLN A 121 -8.63 3.19 16.66
N VAL A 122 -8.40 4.18 17.54
CA VAL A 122 -9.34 4.50 18.62
C VAL A 122 -10.69 4.94 18.05
N SER A 123 -10.69 5.72 16.97
CA SER A 123 -11.90 6.18 16.27
C SER A 123 -12.74 5.00 15.75
N LEU A 124 -12.10 3.98 15.17
CA LEU A 124 -12.77 2.74 14.75
C LEU A 124 -13.38 1.98 15.94
N VAL A 125 -12.64 1.83 17.04
CA VAL A 125 -13.15 1.16 18.26
C VAL A 125 -14.36 1.91 18.83
N LEU A 126 -14.30 3.24 18.87
CA LEU A 126 -15.42 4.08 19.31
C LEU A 126 -16.63 3.94 18.40
N LEU A 127 -16.44 3.86 17.07
CA LEU A 127 -17.54 3.64 16.12
C LEU A 127 -18.24 2.30 16.40
N VAL A 128 -17.47 1.22 16.58
CA VAL A 128 -18.02 -0.11 16.87
C VAL A 128 -18.79 -0.10 18.20
N PHE A 129 -18.26 0.53 19.23
CA PHE A 129 -18.95 0.66 20.51
C PHE A 129 -20.27 1.45 20.39
N LEU A 130 -20.24 2.56 19.65
CA LEU A 130 -21.41 3.39 19.40
C LEU A 130 -22.50 2.60 18.66
N PHE A 131 -22.15 1.92 17.56
CA PHE A 131 -23.12 1.14 16.78
C PHE A 131 -23.68 -0.05 17.55
N ASN A 132 -22.87 -0.77 18.31
CA ASN A 132 -23.38 -1.81 19.21
C ASN A 132 -24.43 -1.25 20.18
N ARG A 133 -24.16 -0.07 20.77
CA ARG A 133 -25.10 0.58 21.70
C ARG A 133 -26.37 1.06 21.01
N ILE A 134 -26.25 1.66 19.81
CA ILE A 134 -27.41 2.10 19.03
C ILE A 134 -28.27 0.89 18.65
N LEU A 135 -27.66 -0.17 18.10
CA LEU A 135 -28.37 -1.38 17.68
C LEU A 135 -29.08 -2.07 18.83
N LEU A 136 -28.42 -2.17 20.00
CA LEU A 136 -29.05 -2.69 21.21
C LEU A 136 -30.30 -1.87 21.59
N HIS A 137 -30.25 -0.55 21.42
CA HIS A 137 -31.38 0.33 21.72
C HIS A 137 -32.53 0.23 20.69
N VAL A 138 -32.22 0.19 19.39
CA VAL A 138 -33.24 0.21 18.33
C VAL A 138 -33.76 -1.17 17.91
N GLY A 139 -33.02 -2.24 18.18
CA GLY A 139 -33.34 -3.59 17.72
C GLY A 139 -32.96 -4.73 18.67
N GLY A 140 -32.49 -4.42 19.88
CA GLY A 140 -32.18 -5.41 20.91
C GLY A 140 -31.04 -6.36 20.53
N ASP A 141 -30.98 -7.49 21.22
CA ASP A 141 -29.90 -8.49 21.07
C ASP A 141 -29.85 -9.08 19.65
N LEU A 142 -31.01 -9.24 18.99
CA LEU A 142 -31.09 -9.74 17.62
C LEU A 142 -30.36 -8.82 16.62
N ALA A 143 -30.44 -7.50 16.80
CA ALA A 143 -29.74 -6.54 15.94
C ALA A 143 -28.23 -6.57 16.14
N VAL A 144 -27.76 -6.79 17.37
CA VAL A 144 -26.33 -6.96 17.70
C VAL A 144 -25.79 -8.27 17.13
N ALA A 145 -26.58 -9.35 17.18
CA ALA A 145 -26.24 -10.62 16.55
C ALA A 145 -26.12 -10.48 15.02
N ALA A 146 -27.11 -9.84 14.39
CA ALA A 146 -27.07 -9.54 12.95
C ALA A 146 -25.85 -8.70 12.56
N TYR A 147 -25.50 -7.69 13.38
CA TYR A 147 -24.34 -6.85 13.15
C TYR A 147 -23.01 -7.63 13.20
N SER A 148 -22.91 -8.62 14.07
CA SER A 148 -21.71 -9.47 14.16
C SER A 148 -21.48 -10.27 12.87
N VAL A 149 -22.56 -10.77 12.26
CA VAL A 149 -22.50 -11.41 10.93
C VAL A 149 -22.11 -10.42 9.85
N ILE A 150 -22.79 -9.27 9.82
CA ILE A 150 -22.53 -8.22 8.82
C ILE A 150 -21.05 -7.82 8.88
N THR A 151 -20.53 -7.42 10.04
CA THR A 151 -19.14 -6.99 10.20
C THR A 151 -18.12 -8.06 9.80
N THR A 152 -18.39 -9.34 10.10
CA THR A 152 -17.52 -10.45 9.68
C THR A 152 -17.45 -10.56 8.16
N VAL A 153 -18.60 -10.51 7.48
CA VAL A 153 -18.65 -10.58 6.01
C VAL A 153 -18.08 -9.30 5.38
N SER A 154 -18.35 -8.15 5.99
CA SER A 154 -17.82 -6.84 5.60
C SER A 154 -16.30 -6.80 5.62
N ASN A 155 -15.65 -7.40 6.62
CA ASN A 155 -14.19 -7.46 6.70
C ASN A 155 -13.59 -8.25 5.53
N ILE A 156 -14.23 -9.35 5.13
CA ILE A 156 -13.83 -10.12 3.95
C ILE A 156 -14.01 -9.26 2.69
N CYS A 157 -15.14 -8.59 2.55
CA CYS A 157 -15.41 -7.73 1.39
C CYS A 157 -14.44 -6.54 1.31
N TYR A 158 -14.13 -5.92 2.45
CA TYR A 158 -13.18 -4.82 2.57
C TYR A 158 -11.77 -5.21 2.10
N SER A 159 -11.37 -6.48 2.29
CA SER A 159 -10.04 -6.97 1.89
C SER A 159 -9.74 -6.78 0.40
N PHE A 160 -10.77 -6.88 -0.46
CA PHE A 160 -10.64 -6.65 -1.91
C PHE A 160 -10.29 -5.19 -2.22
N GLY A 161 -11.00 -4.24 -1.59
CA GLY A 161 -10.71 -2.81 -1.73
C GLY A 161 -9.37 -2.41 -1.10
N SER A 162 -9.05 -2.96 0.08
CA SER A 162 -7.79 -2.67 0.75
C SER A 162 -6.57 -3.18 -0.02
N GLY A 163 -6.70 -4.27 -0.79
CA GLY A 163 -5.65 -4.75 -1.67
C GLY A 163 -5.25 -3.72 -2.73
N VAL A 164 -6.24 -3.12 -3.42
CA VAL A 164 -6.00 -2.03 -4.39
C VAL A 164 -5.37 -0.82 -3.71
N ALA A 165 -5.86 -0.48 -2.51
CA ALA A 165 -5.35 0.66 -1.75
C ALA A 165 -3.90 0.45 -1.28
N ALA A 166 -3.50 -0.77 -0.90
CA ALA A 166 -2.14 -1.10 -0.48
C ALA A 166 -1.16 -0.93 -1.66
N VAL A 167 -1.52 -1.44 -2.84
CA VAL A 167 -0.72 -1.24 -4.07
C VAL A 167 -0.63 0.25 -4.44
N SER A 168 -1.73 0.99 -4.28
CA SER A 168 -1.77 2.42 -4.56
C SER A 168 -0.82 3.20 -3.65
N LEU A 169 -0.75 2.87 -2.35
CA LEU A 169 0.20 3.47 -1.40
C LEU A 169 1.66 3.23 -1.82
N THR A 170 2.02 1.97 -2.13
CA THR A 170 3.39 1.63 -2.51
C THR A 170 3.78 2.33 -3.82
N LEU A 171 2.96 2.22 -4.86
CA LEU A 171 3.25 2.84 -6.16
C LEU A 171 3.27 4.37 -6.07
N SER A 172 2.32 4.99 -5.36
CA SER A 172 2.31 6.45 -5.23
C SER A 172 3.53 6.96 -4.47
N SER A 173 3.98 6.25 -3.43
CA SER A 173 5.19 6.63 -2.69
C SER A 173 6.46 6.58 -3.54
N VAL A 174 6.58 5.58 -4.42
CA VAL A 174 7.72 5.40 -5.32
C VAL A 174 7.69 6.45 -6.42
N LEU A 175 6.55 6.58 -7.12
CA LEU A 175 6.40 7.53 -8.22
C LEU A 175 6.51 8.99 -7.76
N TYR A 176 6.05 9.27 -6.54
CA TYR A 176 6.21 10.58 -5.91
C TYR A 176 7.67 10.87 -5.55
N GLY A 177 8.41 9.87 -5.06
CA GLY A 177 9.85 9.96 -4.87
C GLY A 177 10.63 10.18 -6.17
N ASP A 178 10.12 9.63 -7.28
CA ASP A 178 10.68 9.78 -8.62
C ASP A 178 10.26 11.07 -9.35
N GLU A 179 9.47 11.94 -8.70
CA GLU A 179 8.87 13.16 -9.28
C GLU A 179 8.10 12.92 -10.60
N ASP A 180 7.51 11.73 -10.75
CA ASP A 180 6.89 11.26 -11.98
C ASP A 180 5.38 11.59 -12.06
N ARG A 181 5.07 12.84 -12.42
CA ARG A 181 3.69 13.35 -12.41
C ARG A 181 2.76 12.62 -13.40
N SER A 182 3.23 12.31 -14.60
CA SER A 182 2.46 11.58 -15.62
C SER A 182 2.06 10.20 -15.13
N SER A 183 3.00 9.46 -14.54
CA SER A 183 2.75 8.15 -13.95
C SER A 183 1.81 8.21 -12.73
N LEU A 184 1.92 9.25 -11.89
CA LEU A 184 0.98 9.46 -10.78
C LEU A 184 -0.45 9.70 -11.26
N HIS A 185 -0.65 10.51 -12.31
CA HIS A 185 -1.98 10.70 -12.90
C HIS A 185 -2.53 9.40 -13.50
N MET A 186 -1.67 8.62 -14.16
CA MET A 186 -2.04 7.31 -14.70
C MET A 186 -2.45 6.34 -13.58
N LEU A 187 -1.69 6.33 -12.47
CA LEU A 187 -2.00 5.53 -11.28
C LEU A 187 -3.39 5.87 -10.74
N VAL A 188 -3.75 7.16 -10.63
CA VAL A 188 -5.08 7.59 -10.18
C VAL A 188 -6.20 7.00 -11.06
N ARG A 189 -6.03 7.01 -12.39
CA ARG A 189 -7.01 6.41 -13.31
C ARG A 189 -7.15 4.92 -13.11
N ILE A 190 -6.01 4.22 -13.03
CA ILE A 190 -5.96 2.77 -12.89
C ILE A 190 -6.56 2.35 -11.55
N MET A 191 -6.08 2.90 -10.43
CA MET A 191 -6.53 2.53 -9.09
C MET A 191 -8.03 2.79 -8.91
N THR A 192 -8.55 3.92 -9.42
CA THR A 192 -9.98 4.24 -9.35
C THR A 192 -10.81 3.24 -10.14
N ARG A 193 -10.39 2.91 -11.37
CA ARG A 193 -11.09 1.91 -12.21
C ARG A 193 -11.14 0.55 -11.52
N TYR A 194 -10.01 0.06 -11.02
CA TYR A 194 -9.95 -1.23 -10.34
C TYR A 194 -10.75 -1.25 -9.04
N ALA A 195 -10.66 -0.18 -8.23
CA ALA A 195 -11.44 -0.04 -7.01
C ALA A 195 -12.94 -0.14 -7.27
N VAL A 196 -13.44 0.57 -8.28
CA VAL A 196 -14.86 0.56 -8.66
C VAL A 196 -15.28 -0.79 -9.24
N VAL A 197 -14.56 -1.30 -10.24
CA VAL A 197 -14.94 -2.55 -10.93
C VAL A 197 -14.94 -3.74 -9.97
N ILE A 198 -13.89 -3.90 -9.17
CA ILE A 198 -13.79 -5.02 -8.22
C ILE A 198 -14.91 -4.93 -7.18
N ASN A 199 -15.12 -3.76 -6.57
CA ASN A 199 -16.13 -3.64 -5.51
C ASN A 199 -17.56 -3.67 -6.04
N ILE A 200 -17.83 -3.27 -7.29
CA ILE A 200 -19.13 -3.51 -7.92
C ILE A 200 -19.40 -5.01 -8.04
N VAL A 201 -18.42 -5.78 -8.53
CA VAL A 201 -18.56 -7.25 -8.63
C VAL A 201 -18.78 -7.88 -7.26
N VAL A 202 -17.98 -7.50 -6.25
CA VAL A 202 -18.15 -7.99 -4.87
C VAL A 202 -19.53 -7.61 -4.32
N THR A 203 -19.99 -6.38 -4.55
CA THR A 203 -21.33 -5.91 -4.13
C THR A 203 -22.43 -6.75 -4.76
N LEU A 204 -22.38 -6.97 -6.09
CA LEU A 204 -23.37 -7.78 -6.80
C LEU A 204 -23.39 -9.21 -6.30
N VAL A 205 -22.23 -9.82 -6.09
CA VAL A 205 -22.12 -11.15 -5.51
C VAL A 205 -22.79 -11.17 -4.15
N VAL A 206 -22.38 -10.31 -3.20
CA VAL A 206 -22.93 -10.26 -1.84
C VAL A 206 -24.45 -10.07 -1.83
N ILE A 207 -25.01 -9.20 -2.69
CA ILE A 207 -26.47 -8.99 -2.76
C ILE A 207 -27.22 -10.28 -3.12
N LEU A 208 -26.68 -11.06 -4.07
CA LEU A 208 -27.28 -12.30 -4.57
C LEU A 208 -27.17 -13.44 -3.55
N ILE A 209 -26.00 -13.62 -2.93
CA ILE A 209 -25.76 -14.72 -1.98
C ILE A 209 -25.95 -14.34 -0.50
N ALA A 210 -26.38 -13.12 -0.18
CA ALA A 210 -26.61 -12.69 1.21
C ALA A 210 -27.45 -13.67 2.05
N PRO A 211 -28.57 -14.25 1.57
CA PRO A 211 -29.33 -15.23 2.34
C PRO A 211 -28.54 -16.50 2.68
N LEU A 212 -27.72 -16.99 1.74
CA LEU A 212 -26.87 -18.16 1.94
C LEU A 212 -25.79 -17.87 2.97
N ILE A 213 -25.12 -16.72 2.85
CA ILE A 213 -24.10 -16.29 3.80
C ILE A 213 -24.71 -16.21 5.21
N VAL A 214 -25.82 -15.48 5.38
CA VAL A 214 -26.44 -15.29 6.69
C VAL A 214 -26.84 -16.63 7.33
N LYS A 215 -27.37 -17.56 6.53
CA LYS A 215 -27.75 -18.90 7.01
C LYS A 215 -26.56 -19.75 7.50
N MET A 216 -25.33 -19.45 7.07
CA MET A 216 -24.13 -20.10 7.59
C MET A 216 -23.75 -19.62 9.00
N PHE A 217 -24.22 -18.43 9.41
CA PHE A 217 -23.89 -17.83 10.71
C PHE A 217 -25.03 -17.84 11.72
N LEU A 218 -26.28 -17.78 11.26
CA LEU A 218 -27.47 -17.71 12.11
C LEU A 218 -28.40 -18.89 11.83
N GLU A 219 -28.77 -19.61 12.89
CA GLU A 219 -29.80 -20.66 12.86
C GLU A 219 -31.21 -20.10 13.13
N GLU A 220 -31.31 -18.96 13.84
CA GLU A 220 -32.59 -18.34 14.17
C GLU A 220 -33.20 -17.56 12.99
N GLU A 221 -34.44 -17.89 12.62
CA GLU A 221 -35.18 -17.19 11.54
C GLU A 221 -35.45 -15.71 11.86
N SER A 222 -35.59 -15.35 13.14
CA SER A 222 -35.92 -14.00 13.61
C SER A 222 -34.82 -12.96 13.28
N ALA A 223 -33.54 -13.33 13.43
CA ALA A 223 -32.40 -12.47 13.10
C ALA A 223 -32.01 -12.52 11.62
N THR A 224 -32.36 -13.61 10.93
CA THR A 224 -31.96 -13.88 9.54
C THR A 224 -32.45 -12.79 8.58
N GLY A 225 -33.73 -12.40 8.66
CA GLY A 225 -34.28 -11.36 7.78
C GLY A 225 -33.57 -10.00 7.94
N MET A 226 -33.28 -9.63 9.19
CA MET A 226 -32.58 -8.38 9.52
C MET A 226 -31.14 -8.40 9.02
N ALA A 227 -30.43 -9.51 9.23
CA ALA A 227 -29.05 -9.67 8.78
C ALA A 227 -28.95 -9.67 7.25
N VAL A 228 -29.90 -10.29 6.53
CA VAL A 228 -29.92 -10.28 5.05
C VAL A 228 -30.11 -8.87 4.51
N LEU A 229 -31.08 -8.13 5.06
CA LEU A 229 -31.30 -6.74 4.65
C LEU A 229 -30.07 -5.86 4.98
N GLY A 230 -29.54 -5.99 6.19
CA GLY A 230 -28.37 -5.24 6.63
C GLY A 230 -27.13 -5.53 5.78
N LEU A 231 -26.90 -6.79 5.42
CA LEU A 231 -25.77 -7.18 4.55
C LEU A 231 -25.92 -6.63 3.13
N ARG A 232 -27.13 -6.67 2.56
CA ARG A 232 -27.42 -6.07 1.25
C ARG A 232 -27.19 -4.56 1.26
N LEU A 233 -27.69 -3.85 2.27
CA LEU A 233 -27.50 -2.41 2.39
C LEU A 233 -26.03 -2.05 2.64
N PHE A 234 -25.35 -2.78 3.52
CA PHE A 234 -23.93 -2.60 3.77
C PHE A 234 -23.11 -2.78 2.48
N SER A 235 -23.43 -3.80 1.66
CA SER A 235 -22.67 -4.05 0.43
C SER A 235 -22.64 -2.83 -0.52
N LEU A 236 -23.67 -1.98 -0.50
CA LEU A 236 -23.70 -0.75 -1.28
C LEU A 236 -22.65 0.29 -0.83
N SER A 237 -22.15 0.19 0.41
CA SER A 237 -21.09 1.06 0.91
C SER A 237 -19.69 0.65 0.41
N LEU A 238 -19.52 -0.56 -0.14
CA LEU A 238 -18.20 -1.09 -0.52
C LEU A 238 -17.52 -0.24 -1.60
N VAL A 239 -18.26 0.25 -2.58
CA VAL A 239 -17.72 1.10 -3.64
C VAL A 239 -17.20 2.44 -3.09
N PRO A 240 -18.00 3.26 -2.38
CA PRO A 240 -17.49 4.50 -1.80
C PRO A 240 -16.41 4.25 -0.74
N CYS A 241 -16.53 3.19 0.06
CA CYS A 241 -15.51 2.79 1.03
C CYS A 241 -14.16 2.48 0.37
N SER A 242 -14.17 1.74 -0.75
CA SER A 242 -12.96 1.44 -1.49
C SER A 242 -12.37 2.68 -2.13
N LEU A 243 -13.19 3.60 -2.66
CA LEU A 243 -12.71 4.87 -3.22
C LEU A 243 -12.04 5.73 -2.14
N ASN A 244 -12.70 5.94 -1.00
CA ASN A 244 -12.13 6.65 0.15
C ASN A 244 -10.79 6.06 0.57
N THR A 245 -10.74 4.73 0.69
CA THR A 245 -9.54 4.02 1.14
C THR A 245 -8.40 4.12 0.13
N VAL A 246 -8.68 3.99 -1.17
CA VAL A 246 -7.68 4.10 -2.24
C VAL A 246 -7.12 5.53 -2.32
N PHE A 247 -7.98 6.55 -2.28
CA PHE A 247 -7.53 7.95 -2.30
C PHE A 247 -6.76 8.32 -1.05
N LYS A 248 -7.24 7.92 0.13
CA LYS A 248 -6.53 8.08 1.41
C LYS A 248 -5.10 7.53 1.32
N ASN A 249 -4.95 6.29 0.86
CA ASN A 249 -3.65 5.64 0.71
C ASN A 249 -2.77 6.32 -0.36
N PHE A 250 -3.36 6.74 -1.47
CA PHE A 250 -2.64 7.50 -2.49
C PHE A 250 -2.07 8.80 -1.91
N TYR A 251 -2.89 9.59 -1.21
CA TYR A 251 -2.47 10.84 -0.57
C TYR A 251 -1.43 10.63 0.53
N GLN A 252 -1.52 9.52 1.26
CA GLN A 252 -0.50 9.11 2.22
C GLN A 252 0.85 8.90 1.54
N GLY A 253 0.88 8.16 0.42
CA GLY A 253 2.11 7.93 -0.35
C GLY A 253 2.69 9.20 -0.99
N THR A 254 1.84 10.15 -1.39
CA THR A 254 2.28 11.49 -1.86
C THR A 254 2.57 12.48 -0.72
N SER A 255 2.73 12.00 0.53
CA SER A 255 3.07 12.82 1.70
C SER A 255 2.07 13.94 2.03
N ARG A 256 0.78 13.76 1.71
CA ARG A 256 -0.35 14.63 2.11
C ARG A 256 -0.97 14.11 3.42
N ILE A 257 -0.15 13.98 4.45
CA ILE A 257 -0.51 13.32 5.72
C ILE A 257 -1.71 14.01 6.38
N GLY A 258 -1.70 15.34 6.53
CA GLY A 258 -2.82 16.06 7.15
C GLY A 258 -4.18 15.83 6.48
N PHE A 259 -4.21 15.75 5.14
CA PHE A 259 -5.44 15.46 4.41
C PHE A 259 -5.89 14.00 4.59
N THR A 260 -4.94 13.07 4.60
CA THR A 260 -5.16 11.65 4.88
C THR A 260 -5.80 11.44 6.25
N GLU A 261 -5.33 12.16 7.28
CA GLU A 261 -5.86 12.05 8.65
C GLU A 261 -7.29 12.60 8.75
N VAL A 262 -7.59 13.71 8.08
CA VAL A 262 -8.95 14.26 8.04
C VAL A 262 -9.90 13.27 7.35
N ILE A 263 -9.52 12.71 6.20
CA ILE A 263 -10.32 11.68 5.51
C ILE A 263 -10.55 10.49 6.43
N SER A 264 -9.50 10.02 7.10
CA SER A 264 -9.57 8.87 8.01
C SER A 264 -10.53 9.11 9.17
N LEU A 265 -10.47 10.28 9.81
CA LEU A 265 -11.37 10.63 10.90
C LEU A 265 -12.83 10.73 10.44
N LEU A 266 -13.07 11.35 9.28
CA LEU A 266 -14.41 11.48 8.69
C LEU A 266 -14.99 10.11 8.32
N GLN A 267 -14.21 9.27 7.65
CA GLN A 267 -14.57 7.93 7.21
C GLN A 267 -14.83 6.98 8.39
N ASN A 268 -13.83 6.85 9.27
CA ASN A 268 -13.79 5.81 10.29
C ASN A 268 -14.63 6.14 11.51
N PHE A 269 -15.05 7.39 11.69
CA PHE A 269 -15.86 7.77 12.85
C PHE A 269 -16.85 8.87 12.53
N ALA A 270 -16.43 10.11 12.24
CA ALA A 270 -17.32 11.26 12.37
C ALA A 270 -18.58 11.17 11.49
N LEU A 271 -18.44 11.02 10.17
CA LEU A 271 -19.59 11.02 9.27
C LEU A 271 -20.42 9.74 9.39
N THR A 272 -19.75 8.60 9.54
CA THR A 272 -20.42 7.30 9.72
C THR A 272 -21.20 7.25 11.03
N ALA A 273 -20.63 7.76 12.13
CA ALA A 273 -21.30 7.87 13.43
C ALA A 273 -22.49 8.83 13.39
N ILE A 274 -22.32 10.02 12.80
CA ILE A 274 -23.40 11.02 12.67
C ILE A 274 -24.52 10.47 11.79
N ALA A 275 -24.20 9.94 10.61
CA ALA A 275 -25.20 9.40 9.70
C ALA A 275 -25.95 8.22 10.33
N GLY A 276 -25.24 7.26 10.94
CA GLY A 276 -25.87 6.13 11.63
C GLY A 276 -26.73 6.55 12.81
N SER A 277 -26.28 7.51 13.62
CA SER A 277 -27.08 8.02 14.75
C SER A 277 -28.36 8.70 14.28
N VAL A 278 -28.26 9.63 13.33
CA VAL A 278 -29.42 10.38 12.81
C VAL A 278 -30.40 9.46 12.10
N LEU A 279 -29.92 8.60 11.21
CA LEU A 279 -30.79 7.70 10.45
C LEU A 279 -31.43 6.63 11.34
N SER A 280 -30.74 6.17 12.39
CA SER A 280 -31.32 5.21 13.34
C SER A 280 -32.54 5.75 14.08
N LEU A 281 -32.61 7.06 14.32
CA LEU A 281 -33.77 7.69 14.96
C LEU A 281 -35.02 7.69 14.05
N VAL A 282 -34.82 7.68 12.73
CA VAL A 282 -35.92 7.75 11.74
C VAL A 282 -36.32 6.37 11.23
N PHE A 283 -35.34 5.49 10.99
CA PHE A 283 -35.53 4.20 10.32
C PHE A 283 -35.16 2.99 11.19
N GLY A 284 -34.91 3.19 12.50
CA GLY A 284 -34.54 2.11 13.43
C GLY A 284 -33.28 1.39 13.00
N THR A 285 -33.32 0.05 12.99
CA THR A 285 -32.19 -0.81 12.58
C THR A 285 -31.75 -0.55 11.14
N THR A 286 -32.69 -0.33 10.22
CA THR A 286 -32.39 -0.01 8.81
C THR A 286 -31.61 1.30 8.68
N GLY A 287 -31.88 2.26 9.57
CA GLY A 287 -31.15 3.52 9.63
C GLY A 287 -29.68 3.34 9.98
N VAL A 288 -29.34 2.38 10.84
CA VAL A 288 -27.94 2.07 11.16
C VAL A 288 -27.21 1.52 9.93
N TRP A 289 -27.85 0.61 9.17
CA TRP A 289 -27.27 0.04 7.95
C TRP A 289 -27.03 1.11 6.88
N LEU A 290 -28.02 2.00 6.67
CA LEU A 290 -27.89 3.14 5.77
C LEU A 290 -26.84 4.15 6.25
N GLY A 291 -26.60 4.24 7.56
CA GLY A 291 -25.53 5.04 8.16
C GLY A 291 -24.15 4.75 7.58
N PHE A 292 -23.83 3.48 7.32
CA PHE A 292 -22.58 3.10 6.66
C PHE A 292 -22.51 3.62 5.22
N VAL A 293 -23.58 3.43 4.44
CA VAL A 293 -23.64 3.87 3.04
C VAL A 293 -23.52 5.39 2.95
N CYS A 294 -24.29 6.11 3.77
CA CYS A 294 -24.28 7.56 3.81
C CYS A 294 -22.95 8.11 4.33
N GLY A 295 -22.38 7.53 5.40
CA GLY A 295 -21.09 7.96 5.95
C GLY A 295 -19.96 7.87 4.93
N GLU A 296 -19.86 6.73 4.24
CA GLU A 296 -18.84 6.51 3.20
C GLU A 296 -19.07 7.43 2.00
N THR A 297 -20.32 7.58 1.55
CA THR A 297 -20.67 8.44 0.42
C THR A 297 -20.38 9.90 0.73
N LEU A 298 -20.78 10.39 1.91
CA LEU A 298 -20.51 11.77 2.34
C LEU A 298 -19.02 12.05 2.47
N THR A 299 -18.25 11.10 2.99
CA THR A 299 -16.79 11.24 3.05
C THR A 299 -16.20 11.39 1.65
N PHE A 300 -16.64 10.55 0.70
CA PHE A 300 -16.18 10.63 -0.67
C PHE A 300 -16.57 11.96 -1.33
N LEU A 301 -17.80 12.44 -1.10
CA LEU A 301 -18.24 13.75 -1.58
C LEU A 301 -17.39 14.90 -1.04
N ILE A 302 -17.00 14.86 0.25
CA ILE A 302 -16.10 15.88 0.82
C ILE A 302 -14.73 15.83 0.14
N VAL A 303 -14.19 14.64 -0.13
CA VAL A 303 -12.94 14.51 -0.90
C VAL A 303 -13.09 15.17 -2.26
N CYS A 304 -14.17 14.88 -3.00
CA CYS A 304 -14.45 15.50 -4.30
C CYS A 304 -14.53 17.04 -4.21
N ILE A 305 -15.23 17.57 -3.19
CA ILE A 305 -15.39 19.02 -2.98
C ILE A 305 -14.05 19.68 -2.67
N VAL A 306 -13.27 19.15 -1.72
CA VAL A 306 -11.98 19.72 -1.33
C VAL A 306 -11.01 19.75 -2.50
N VAL A 307 -11.02 18.70 -3.30
CA VAL A 307 -10.18 18.61 -4.49
C VAL A 307 -10.64 19.62 -5.56
N TYR A 308 -11.95 19.70 -5.84
CA TYR A 308 -12.50 20.64 -6.83
C TYR A 308 -12.32 22.11 -6.43
N MET A 309 -12.45 22.44 -5.15
CA MET A 309 -12.25 23.81 -4.65
C MET A 309 -10.82 24.31 -4.82
N LYS A 310 -9.84 23.40 -4.84
CA LYS A 310 -8.43 23.76 -5.01
C LYS A 310 -8.05 23.90 -6.48
N ASP A 311 -8.61 23.04 -7.32
CA ASP A 311 -8.30 23.00 -8.76
C ASP A 311 -9.45 23.64 -9.54
N HIS A 312 -9.46 24.98 -9.61
CA HIS A 312 -10.47 25.78 -10.33
C HIS A 312 -10.45 25.60 -11.86
N ARG A 313 -9.86 24.51 -12.36
CA ARG A 313 -9.64 24.24 -13.79
C ARG A 313 -10.42 22.99 -14.20
N LEU A 314 -11.03 23.02 -15.39
CA LEU A 314 -11.70 21.89 -16.06
C LEU A 314 -10.68 20.83 -16.54
N GLN A 315 -9.81 20.37 -15.64
CA GLN A 315 -8.83 19.34 -15.95
C GLN A 315 -9.45 17.94 -15.92
N PRO A 316 -8.83 16.95 -16.58
CA PRO A 316 -9.24 15.55 -16.49
C PRO A 316 -9.33 15.10 -15.03
N LEU A 317 -10.35 14.28 -14.71
CA LEU A 317 -10.64 13.79 -13.34
C LEU A 317 -9.39 13.26 -12.61
N ALA A 318 -8.47 12.62 -13.34
CA ALA A 318 -7.25 12.07 -12.75
C ALA A 318 -6.25 13.11 -12.24
N GLU A 319 -6.15 14.26 -12.90
CA GLU A 319 -5.23 15.33 -12.53
C GLU A 319 -5.73 16.03 -11.28
N VAL A 320 -7.02 16.33 -11.29
CA VAL A 320 -7.76 16.92 -10.16
C VAL A 320 -7.60 16.03 -8.92
N PHE A 321 -7.98 14.75 -9.01
CA PHE A 321 -7.89 13.81 -7.89
C PHE A 321 -6.46 13.39 -7.51
N ALA A 322 -5.44 13.70 -8.31
CA ALA A 322 -4.06 13.48 -7.88
C ALA A 322 -3.64 14.44 -6.75
N TYR A 323 -4.27 15.62 -6.63
CA TYR A 323 -4.08 16.57 -5.51
C TYR A 323 -2.60 16.79 -5.11
N LEU A 324 -1.72 16.82 -6.12
CA LEU A 324 -0.27 16.88 -5.91
C LEU A 324 0.14 18.23 -5.28
N LYS A 325 1.34 18.30 -4.69
CA LYS A 325 1.92 19.60 -4.31
C LYS A 325 2.37 20.30 -5.59
N ASP A 326 2.23 21.63 -5.64
CA ASP A 326 2.61 22.42 -6.81
C ASP A 326 4.10 22.28 -7.14
N GLU A 327 4.90 21.96 -6.11
CA GLU A 327 6.33 21.66 -6.21
C GLU A 327 6.66 20.27 -6.77
N VAL A 328 5.69 19.41 -7.12
CA VAL A 328 5.96 18.00 -7.51
C VAL A 328 5.93 17.86 -9.02
N GLY A 329 7.00 17.27 -9.56
CA GLY A 329 7.24 17.19 -10.99
C GLY A 329 8.14 18.31 -11.49
N VAL A 330 8.49 18.22 -12.76
CA VAL A 330 9.28 19.19 -13.52
C VAL A 330 8.41 19.64 -14.69
N GLU A 331 8.46 20.92 -15.06
CA GLU A 331 7.79 21.39 -16.27
C GLU A 331 8.30 20.59 -17.48
N ASP A 332 7.42 20.27 -18.44
CA ASP A 332 7.78 19.43 -19.59
C ASP A 332 8.97 20.00 -20.38
N GLU A 333 9.16 21.33 -20.35
CA GLU A 333 10.33 21.99 -20.95
C GLU A 333 11.64 21.62 -20.26
N ASN A 334 11.63 21.34 -18.96
CA ASN A 334 12.82 21.00 -18.17
C ASN A 334 12.98 19.48 -17.93
N CYS A 335 12.18 18.67 -18.62
CA CYS A 335 12.17 17.21 -18.49
C CYS A 335 12.32 16.53 -19.86
N PHE A 336 13.30 15.65 -19.98
CA PHE A 336 13.43 14.74 -21.12
C PHE A 336 13.03 13.32 -20.69
N GLU A 337 12.19 12.65 -21.47
CA GLU A 337 11.76 11.27 -21.22
C GLU A 337 11.76 10.49 -22.53
N THR A 338 12.38 9.31 -22.52
CA THR A 338 12.40 8.40 -23.67
C THR A 338 12.41 6.94 -23.19
N LYS A 339 12.00 6.03 -24.07
CA LYS A 339 11.94 4.60 -23.79
C LYS A 339 12.81 3.87 -24.81
N VAL A 340 13.67 2.98 -24.34
CA VAL A 340 14.58 2.19 -25.17
C VAL A 340 14.40 0.69 -24.92
N VAL A 341 14.42 -0.09 -26.00
CA VAL A 341 14.35 -1.57 -25.96
C VAL A 341 15.54 -2.24 -26.63
N SER A 342 16.31 -1.52 -27.44
CA SER A 342 17.42 -2.06 -28.23
C SER A 342 18.71 -1.25 -28.06
N LEU A 343 19.86 -1.86 -28.36
CA LEU A 343 21.16 -1.17 -28.29
C LEU A 343 21.24 0.01 -29.28
N GLU A 344 20.54 -0.06 -30.41
CA GLU A 344 20.49 1.02 -31.41
C GLU A 344 19.73 2.24 -30.85
N GLU A 345 18.62 2.00 -30.16
CA GLU A 345 17.84 3.06 -29.50
C GLU A 345 18.60 3.71 -28.33
N VAL A 346 19.50 2.98 -27.66
CA VAL A 346 20.34 3.56 -26.59
C VAL A 346 21.24 4.66 -27.13
N VAL A 347 21.85 4.46 -28.31
CA VAL A 347 22.71 5.47 -28.95
C VAL A 347 21.88 6.71 -29.32
N GLN A 348 20.68 6.51 -29.87
CA GLN A 348 19.78 7.62 -30.18
C GLN A 348 19.35 8.38 -28.91
N ALA A 349 19.04 7.66 -27.83
CA ALA A 349 18.64 8.26 -26.56
C ALA A 349 19.79 9.04 -25.89
N SER A 350 21.03 8.56 -25.97
CA SER A 350 22.20 9.27 -25.42
C SER A 350 22.48 10.58 -26.17
N GLU A 351 22.32 10.58 -27.50
CA GLU A 351 22.41 11.80 -28.31
C GLU A 351 21.28 12.78 -28.00
N GLN A 352 20.03 12.30 -27.93
CA GLN A 352 18.87 13.13 -27.63
C GLN A 352 18.96 13.79 -26.25
N VAL A 353 19.37 13.06 -25.21
CA VAL A 353 19.50 13.63 -23.86
C VAL A 353 20.64 14.65 -23.82
N ARG A 354 21.76 14.41 -24.53
CA ARG A 354 22.87 15.36 -24.64
C ARG A 354 22.42 16.66 -25.26
N ASP A 355 21.73 16.58 -26.39
CA ASP A 355 21.25 17.73 -27.13
C ASP A 355 20.18 18.49 -26.33
N PHE A 356 19.36 17.78 -25.57
CA PHE A 356 18.43 18.36 -24.62
C PHE A 356 19.16 19.15 -23.52
N CYS A 357 20.19 18.56 -22.89
CA CYS A 357 21.00 19.25 -21.87
C CYS A 357 21.63 20.53 -22.42
N LEU A 358 22.26 20.46 -23.61
CA LEU A 358 22.91 21.61 -24.25
C LEU A 358 21.90 22.73 -24.58
N LYS A 359 20.72 22.39 -25.08
CA LYS A 359 19.65 23.35 -25.36
C LYS A 359 19.15 24.08 -24.10
N HIS A 360 19.19 23.40 -22.96
CA HIS A 360 18.74 23.95 -21.67
C HIS A 360 19.88 24.58 -20.84
N GLY A 361 20.97 24.97 -21.51
CA GLY A 361 22.04 25.76 -20.89
C GLY A 361 23.02 24.97 -20.03
N GLU A 362 23.02 23.64 -20.12
CA GLU A 362 24.04 22.82 -19.45
C GLU A 362 25.40 22.95 -20.14
N ASP A 363 26.46 22.91 -19.34
CA ASP A 363 27.81 22.93 -19.87
C ASP A 363 28.14 21.62 -20.59
N GLN A 364 29.04 21.69 -21.56
CA GLN A 364 29.38 20.57 -22.44
C GLN A 364 29.90 19.35 -21.66
N ARG A 365 30.57 19.56 -20.52
CA ARG A 365 31.05 18.46 -19.68
C ARG A 365 29.89 17.74 -18.99
N THR A 366 28.94 18.48 -18.41
CA THR A 366 27.74 17.89 -17.80
C THR A 366 26.88 17.16 -18.83
N ALA A 367 26.61 17.77 -19.98
CA ALA A 367 25.84 17.12 -21.04
C ALA A 367 26.48 15.81 -21.54
N MET A 368 27.82 15.80 -21.68
CA MET A 368 28.57 14.59 -22.05
C MET A 368 28.55 13.53 -20.94
N CYS A 369 28.68 13.93 -19.67
CA CYS A 369 28.52 13.02 -18.52
C CYS A 369 27.16 12.31 -18.54
N VAL A 370 26.07 13.06 -18.76
CA VAL A 370 24.70 12.53 -18.77
C VAL A 370 24.53 11.54 -19.93
N ALA A 371 24.99 11.90 -21.13
CA ALA A 371 24.93 11.03 -22.30
C ALA A 371 25.69 9.71 -22.09
N LEU A 372 26.91 9.80 -21.56
CA LEU A 372 27.74 8.63 -21.26
C LEU A 372 27.10 7.75 -20.17
N CYS A 373 26.43 8.36 -19.17
CA CYS A 373 25.66 7.61 -18.16
C CYS A 373 24.53 6.81 -18.83
N VAL A 374 23.76 7.45 -19.71
CA VAL A 374 22.67 6.80 -20.42
C VAL A 374 23.20 5.63 -21.23
N GLU A 375 24.26 5.85 -22.02
CA GLU A 375 24.83 4.84 -22.89
C GLU A 375 25.39 3.65 -22.10
N GLU A 376 26.29 3.89 -21.15
CA GLU A 376 26.90 2.81 -20.37
C GLU A 376 25.88 2.04 -19.52
N MET A 377 24.95 2.73 -18.84
CA MET A 377 24.00 2.07 -17.96
C MET A 377 22.95 1.29 -18.76
N ALA A 378 22.40 1.87 -19.83
CA ALA A 378 21.41 1.19 -20.65
C ALA A 378 22.02 0.03 -21.45
N VAL A 379 23.23 0.17 -22.01
CA VAL A 379 23.94 -0.93 -22.69
C VAL A 379 24.19 -2.09 -21.73
N ASN A 380 24.68 -1.83 -20.51
CA ASN A 380 24.91 -2.88 -19.53
C ASN A 380 23.59 -3.55 -19.11
N THR A 381 22.53 -2.78 -18.91
CA THR A 381 21.19 -3.30 -18.55
C THR A 381 20.62 -4.19 -19.66
N ILE A 382 20.73 -3.80 -20.93
CA ILE A 382 20.28 -4.65 -22.05
C ILE A 382 21.17 -5.91 -22.15
N LYS A 383 22.50 -5.76 -22.08
CA LYS A 383 23.43 -6.88 -22.25
C LYS A 383 23.34 -7.92 -21.14
N PHE A 384 23.11 -7.52 -19.90
CA PHE A 384 23.13 -8.43 -18.74
C PHE A 384 21.73 -8.71 -18.18
N GLY A 385 20.81 -7.75 -18.30
CA GLY A 385 19.46 -7.85 -17.78
C GLY A 385 18.51 -8.56 -18.74
N PHE A 386 18.38 -8.05 -19.98
CA PHE A 386 17.40 -8.58 -20.95
C PHE A 386 17.78 -9.99 -21.42
N SER A 387 19.07 -10.26 -21.54
CA SER A 387 19.59 -11.57 -21.98
C SER A 387 19.34 -12.70 -20.96
N ALA A 388 19.10 -12.37 -19.70
CA ALA A 388 18.88 -13.31 -18.62
C ALA A 388 17.40 -13.76 -18.47
N ASP A 389 16.45 -12.96 -18.95
CA ASP A 389 15.01 -13.26 -18.90
C ASP A 389 14.37 -13.11 -20.29
N LYS A 390 14.19 -14.24 -20.99
CA LYS A 390 13.58 -14.28 -22.33
C LYS A 390 12.05 -14.41 -22.30
N LYS A 391 11.41 -14.35 -21.14
CA LYS A 391 9.98 -14.64 -21.00
C LYS A 391 9.08 -13.45 -21.30
N LYS A 392 9.62 -12.23 -21.35
CA LYS A 392 8.88 -11.00 -21.64
C LYS A 392 9.75 -10.00 -22.39
N ASP A 393 9.10 -9.10 -23.11
CA ASP A 393 9.77 -7.96 -23.73
C ASP A 393 10.10 -6.94 -22.64
N HIS A 394 11.39 -6.62 -22.50
CA HIS A 394 11.89 -5.69 -21.51
C HIS A 394 12.06 -4.29 -22.09
N SER A 395 12.09 -3.28 -21.22
CA SER A 395 12.32 -1.91 -21.64
C SER A 395 12.99 -1.08 -20.55
N ILE A 396 13.71 -0.02 -20.98
CA ILE A 396 14.33 0.96 -20.09
C ILE A 396 13.70 2.32 -20.37
N GLU A 397 13.12 2.93 -19.35
CA GLU A 397 12.65 4.31 -19.37
C GLU A 397 13.77 5.23 -18.86
N ILE A 398 14.23 6.13 -19.70
CA ILE A 398 15.26 7.12 -19.39
C ILE A 398 14.58 8.46 -19.17
N ARG A 399 14.86 9.09 -18.03
CA ARG A 399 14.31 10.40 -17.70
C ARG A 399 15.38 11.33 -17.15
N TYR A 400 15.57 12.49 -17.77
CA TYR A 400 16.46 13.55 -17.28
C TYR A 400 15.64 14.75 -16.83
N MET A 401 16.00 15.30 -15.67
CA MET A 401 15.26 16.35 -14.98
C MET A 401 16.21 17.44 -14.50
N HIS A 402 15.90 18.69 -14.84
CA HIS A 402 16.57 19.87 -14.27
C HIS A 402 15.57 20.66 -13.42
N LYS A 403 15.82 20.76 -12.11
CA LYS A 403 14.97 21.52 -11.20
C LYS A 403 15.77 22.17 -10.07
N ASN A 404 15.57 23.48 -9.85
CA ASN A 404 16.21 24.25 -8.79
C ASN A 404 17.76 24.06 -8.74
N GLY A 405 18.40 23.98 -9.90
CA GLY A 405 19.85 23.73 -10.03
C GLY A 405 20.29 22.30 -9.72
N LYS A 406 19.36 21.38 -9.44
CA LYS A 406 19.62 19.94 -9.28
C LYS A 406 19.34 19.22 -10.59
N ARG A 407 20.33 18.46 -11.06
CA ARG A 407 20.30 17.69 -12.30
C ARG A 407 20.19 16.22 -11.94
N THR A 408 19.11 15.58 -12.38
CA THR A 408 18.83 14.19 -12.00
C THR A 408 18.57 13.37 -13.26
N LEU A 409 19.30 12.28 -13.42
CA LEU A 409 19.06 11.26 -14.45
C LEU A 409 18.49 10.02 -13.78
N ARG A 410 17.40 9.49 -14.31
CA ARG A 410 16.76 8.26 -13.88
C ARG A 410 16.75 7.26 -15.03
N LEU A 411 17.16 6.03 -14.75
CA LEU A 411 16.93 4.87 -15.62
C LEU A 411 16.04 3.90 -14.87
N ARG A 412 14.89 3.56 -15.44
CA ARG A 412 13.96 2.58 -14.90
C ARG A 412 13.86 1.39 -15.84
N ASP A 413 14.17 0.20 -15.35
CA ASP A 413 14.04 -1.04 -16.13
C ASP A 413 13.22 -2.08 -15.37
N ASP A 414 12.74 -3.09 -16.10
CA ASP A 414 11.94 -4.18 -15.55
C ASP A 414 12.67 -5.54 -15.62
N CYS A 415 14.01 -5.51 -15.74
CA CYS A 415 14.82 -6.71 -15.93
C CYS A 415 15.29 -7.31 -14.58
N MET A 416 16.09 -8.37 -14.64
CA MET A 416 16.65 -8.94 -13.41
C MET A 416 17.46 -7.92 -12.63
N HIS A 417 17.33 -7.95 -11.31
CA HIS A 417 18.05 -7.06 -10.39
C HIS A 417 19.55 -7.00 -10.69
N PHE A 418 20.01 -5.82 -11.10
CA PHE A 418 21.40 -5.48 -11.37
C PHE A 418 21.69 -4.14 -10.72
N ASP A 419 22.29 -4.13 -9.53
CA ASP A 419 22.63 -2.91 -8.81
C ASP A 419 24.06 -2.44 -9.18
N PRO A 420 24.21 -1.43 -10.06
CA PRO A 420 25.52 -0.92 -10.45
C PRO A 420 26.23 -0.15 -9.32
N VAL A 421 25.52 0.29 -8.27
CA VAL A 421 26.07 1.08 -7.16
C VAL A 421 26.81 0.19 -6.15
N THR A 422 26.29 -1.01 -5.86
CA THR A 422 27.00 -1.98 -4.98
C THR A 422 28.07 -2.78 -5.72
N TYR A 423 28.00 -2.88 -7.05
CA TYR A 423 29.02 -3.54 -7.88
C TYR A 423 30.42 -2.89 -7.72
N THR A 424 30.48 -1.59 -7.42
CA THR A 424 31.74 -0.88 -7.15
C THR A 424 32.32 -1.14 -5.76
N THR A 425 31.53 -1.64 -4.80
CA THR A 425 31.90 -1.74 -3.38
C THR A 425 32.29 -3.16 -2.96
N ASP A 426 31.62 -4.19 -3.49
CA ASP A 426 31.79 -5.59 -3.05
C ASP A 426 32.75 -6.43 -3.93
N LYS A 427 33.21 -5.91 -5.07
CA LYS A 427 34.11 -6.63 -6.02
C LYS A 427 35.39 -5.87 -6.39
N ILE A 428 35.90 -5.06 -5.47
CA ILE A 428 37.14 -4.28 -5.65
C ILE A 428 38.39 -5.19 -5.83
N GLU A 429 38.31 -6.49 -5.49
CA GLU A 429 39.49 -7.36 -5.43
C GLU A 429 39.70 -8.33 -6.61
N GLU A 430 38.75 -8.56 -7.53
CA GLU A 430 38.89 -9.68 -8.48
C GLU A 430 39.46 -9.35 -9.88
N SER A 431 39.39 -8.10 -10.39
CA SER A 431 40.07 -7.68 -11.64
C SER A 431 39.92 -6.17 -11.91
N PRO A 432 41.00 -5.38 -12.00
CA PRO A 432 40.94 -3.92 -12.26
C PRO A 432 40.39 -3.52 -13.65
N GLU A 433 40.26 -4.47 -14.58
CA GLU A 433 39.87 -4.22 -15.98
C GLU A 433 38.39 -4.53 -16.27
N LYS A 434 37.70 -5.26 -15.39
CA LYS A 434 36.26 -5.53 -15.54
C LYS A 434 35.45 -4.34 -15.01
N HIS A 435 34.54 -3.83 -15.85
CA HIS A 435 33.54 -2.81 -15.48
C HIS A 435 34.09 -1.40 -15.21
N ILE A 436 35.18 -1.02 -15.89
CA ILE A 436 35.75 0.35 -15.86
C ILE A 436 34.69 1.43 -16.14
N GLY A 437 33.77 1.18 -17.08
CA GLY A 437 32.69 2.10 -17.43
C GLY A 437 31.85 2.50 -16.22
N ILE A 438 31.26 1.54 -15.50
CA ILE A 438 30.44 1.80 -14.30
C ILE A 438 31.22 2.57 -13.24
N ARG A 439 32.49 2.19 -12.99
CA ARG A 439 33.34 2.87 -12.01
C ARG A 439 33.65 4.32 -12.39
N MET A 440 33.91 4.57 -13.68
CA MET A 440 34.12 5.92 -14.19
C MET A 440 32.86 6.76 -14.01
N MET A 441 31.69 6.21 -14.32
CA MET A 441 30.39 6.90 -14.15
C MET A 441 30.11 7.25 -12.69
N MET A 442 30.33 6.32 -11.75
CA MET A 442 30.09 6.57 -10.32
C MET A 442 30.99 7.66 -9.73
N ASN A 443 32.17 7.89 -10.32
CA ASN A 443 33.06 9.00 -9.93
C ASN A 443 32.65 10.35 -10.56
N MET A 444 31.81 10.34 -11.61
CA MET A 444 31.36 11.53 -12.32
C MET A 444 30.06 12.11 -11.76
N VAL A 445 29.34 11.35 -10.93
CA VAL A 445 28.06 11.74 -10.30
C VAL A 445 28.26 12.08 -8.83
N LYS A 446 27.49 13.03 -8.30
CA LYS A 446 27.53 13.45 -6.89
C LYS A 446 26.88 12.42 -5.95
N ASP A 447 25.79 11.81 -6.39
CA ASP A 447 25.04 10.80 -5.65
C ASP A 447 24.42 9.83 -6.65
N ALA A 448 24.44 8.54 -6.34
CA ALA A 448 23.81 7.50 -7.13
C ALA A 448 23.05 6.57 -6.19
N LYS A 449 21.77 6.36 -6.49
CA LYS A 449 20.88 5.49 -5.72
C LYS A 449 20.23 4.49 -6.64
N TYR A 450 20.31 3.24 -6.25
CA TYR A 450 19.63 2.15 -6.92
C TYR A 450 18.57 1.59 -5.97
N ILE A 451 17.32 1.54 -6.42
CA ILE A 451 16.20 1.01 -5.66
C ILE A 451 15.42 0.06 -6.57
N SER A 452 15.27 -1.19 -6.15
CA SER A 452 14.43 -2.17 -6.83
C SER A 452 13.13 -2.32 -6.05
N THR A 453 12.01 -1.94 -6.67
CA THR A 453 10.67 -1.95 -6.06
C THR A 453 9.66 -2.58 -7.02
N LEU A 454 8.88 -3.56 -6.55
CA LEU A 454 7.83 -4.22 -7.36
C LEU A 454 8.33 -4.80 -8.71
N GLY A 455 9.59 -5.23 -8.77
CA GLY A 455 10.21 -5.76 -10.00
C GLY A 455 10.62 -4.69 -11.02
N LEU A 456 10.57 -3.41 -10.64
CA LEU A 456 11.15 -2.29 -11.36
C LEU A 456 12.42 -1.85 -10.67
N ASN A 457 13.50 -1.75 -11.43
CA ASN A 457 14.79 -1.26 -10.98
C ASN A 457 14.89 0.22 -11.35
N ASN A 458 15.08 1.09 -10.35
CA ASN A 458 15.27 2.52 -10.55
C ASN A 458 16.71 2.88 -10.17
N LEU A 459 17.50 3.29 -11.14
CA LEU A 459 18.79 3.94 -10.94
C LEU A 459 18.64 5.45 -11.08
N THR A 460 18.88 6.18 -10.00
CA THR A 460 18.81 7.64 -9.95
C THR A 460 20.20 8.21 -9.69
N MET A 461 20.68 9.07 -10.57
CA MET A 461 21.98 9.73 -10.52
C MET A 461 21.82 11.25 -10.46
N VAL A 462 22.60 11.91 -9.61
CA VAL A 462 22.60 13.37 -9.43
C VAL A 462 23.94 13.95 -9.84
N PHE A 463 23.94 15.02 -10.65
CA PHE A 463 25.15 15.66 -11.20
C PHE A 463 25.51 16.98 -10.50
#